data_AF-A0A4V6PEI9-F1
#
_entry.id   AF-A0A4V6PEI9-F1
#
_cell.length_a   1.000
_cell.length_b   1.000
_cell.length_c   1.000
_cell.angle_alpha   90.00
_cell.angle_beta   90.00
_cell.angle_gamma   90.00
#
_symmetry.space_group_name_H-M   'P 1'
#
loop_
_entity.id
_entity.type
_entity.pdbx_description
1 polymer ?
#
loop_
_entity_poly.entity_id
_entity_poly.type
_entity_poly.pdbx_seq_one_letter_code
_entity_poly.pdbx_strand_id
1 'polypeptide(L)' 'MFAPLVHGLARRVTGDAEAARDVTQEVFAGLWERPLAFDPERGSLRGWLATLAHRRAVDWVRRESRRRRPPSAPHP' A
#
# COMPACT_ATOMS: atom_id res chain seq x y z
N MET A 1 -5.71 -8.29 15.89
CA MET A 1 -4.69 -7.30 15.45
C MET A 1 -4.55 -7.36 13.93
N PHE A 2 -4.71 -6.26 13.19
CA PHE A 2 -4.76 -6.25 11.71
C PHE A 2 -3.38 -6.13 11.03
N ALA A 3 -2.32 -5.85 11.78
CA ALA A 3 -0.98 -5.63 11.23
C ALA A 3 -0.43 -6.82 10.42
N PRO A 4 -0.54 -8.09 10.85
CA PRO A 4 -0.06 -9.23 10.05
C PRO A 4 -0.78 -9.37 8.70
N LEU A 5 -2.07 -9.05 8.65
CA LEU A 5 -2.86 -9.06 7.40
C LEU A 5 -2.31 -8.01 6.43
N VAL A 6 -2.19 -6.76 6.89
CA VAL A 6 -1.72 -5.63 6.07
C VAL A 6 -0.31 -5.90 5.58
N HIS A 7 0.59 -6.31 6.48
CA HIS A 7 1.98 -6.59 6.15
C HIS A 7 2.13 -7.76 5.17
N GLY A 8 1.41 -8.87 5.39
CA GLY A 8 1.44 -10.01 4.47
C GLY A 8 0.94 -9.66 3.07
N LEU A 9 -0.12 -8.86 2.97
CA LEU A 9 -0.63 -8.41 1.68
C LEU A 9 0.34 -7.45 0.99
N ALA A 10 0.91 -6.49 1.73
CA ALA A 10 1.91 -5.58 1.22
C ALA A 10 3.15 -6.33 0.72
N ARG A 11 3.64 -7.32 1.47
CA ARG A 11 4.79 -8.16 1.11
C ARG A 11 4.53 -8.95 -0.17
N ARG A 12 3.33 -9.53 -0.32
CA ARG A 12 2.94 -10.28 -1.52
C ARG A 12 2.90 -9.41 -2.78
N VAL A 13 2.46 -8.15 -2.65
CA VAL A 13 2.34 -7.23 -3.78
C VAL A 13 3.68 -6.56 -4.12
N THR A 14 4.40 -6.07 -3.12
CA THR A 14 5.66 -5.34 -3.34
C THR A 14 6.82 -6.25 -3.70
N GLY A 15 6.85 -7.49 -3.19
CA GLY A 15 8.03 -8.35 -3.33
C GLY A 15 9.25 -7.84 -2.56
N ASP A 16 9.14 -6.73 -1.80
CA ASP A 16 10.20 -6.13 -0.99
C ASP A 16 9.81 -6.05 0.51
N ALA A 17 10.75 -6.37 1.42
CA ALA A 17 10.44 -6.53 2.84
C ALA A 17 10.37 -5.19 3.56
N GLU A 18 11.25 -4.26 3.18
CA GLU A 18 11.25 -2.90 3.72
C GLU A 18 10.06 -2.13 3.18
N ALA A 19 9.77 -2.23 1.89
CA ALA A 19 8.58 -1.64 1.28
C ALA A 19 7.29 -2.14 1.94
N ALA A 20 7.22 -3.43 2.30
CA ALA A 20 6.08 -3.97 3.01
C ALA A 20 5.91 -3.37 4.41
N ARG A 21 7.00 -3.04 5.10
CA ARG A 21 6.97 -2.34 6.39
C ARG A 21 6.49 -0.90 6.20
N ASP A 22 7.04 -0.18 5.24
CA ASP A 22 6.66 1.21 4.93
C ASP A 22 5.17 1.31 4.59
N VAL A 23 4.69 0.45 3.69
CA VAL A 23 3.26 0.39 3.33
C VAL A 23 2.40 0.08 4.55
N THR A 24 2.84 -0.83 5.43
CA THR A 24 2.10 -1.15 6.65
C THR A 24 1.99 0.06 7.57
N GLN A 25 3.09 0.79 7.77
CA GLN A 25 3.13 2.01 8.57
C GLN A 25 2.22 3.09 7.97
N GLU A 26 2.30 3.35 6.66
CA GLU A 26 1.44 4.33 5.98
C GLU A 26 -0.06 4.02 6.13
N VAL A 27 -0.45 2.75 6.11
CA VAL A 27 -1.85 2.33 6.29
C VAL A 27 -2.35 2.68 7.69
N PHE A 28 -1.58 2.33 8.72
CA PHE A 28 -1.99 2.58 10.11
C PHE A 28 -1.84 4.05 10.51
N ALA A 29 -0.81 4.75 10.02
CA ALA A 29 -0.67 6.20 10.19
C ALA A 29 -1.86 6.93 9.56
N GLY A 30 -2.24 6.57 8.34
CA GLY A 30 -3.41 7.15 7.67
C GLY A 30 -4.73 6.87 8.39
N LEU A 31 -4.88 5.70 9.00
CA LEU A 31 -6.04 5.39 9.84
C LEU A 31 -6.07 6.24 11.12
N TRP A 32 -4.91 6.44 11.76
CA TRP A 32 -4.79 7.28 12.95
C TRP A 32 -5.08 8.76 12.65
N GLU A 33 -4.57 9.28 11.55
CA GLU A 33 -4.80 10.66 11.11
C GLU A 33 -6.25 10.90 10.66
N ARG A 34 -6.91 9.87 10.10
CA ARG A 34 -8.26 9.98 9.53
C ARG A 34 -9.13 8.78 9.95
N PRO A 35 -9.52 8.69 11.23
CA PRO A 35 -10.29 7.54 11.72
C PRO A 35 -11.67 7.41 11.06
N LEU A 36 -12.27 8.54 10.65
CA LEU A 36 -13.57 8.59 9.95
C LEU A 36 -13.49 8.19 8.47
N ALA A 37 -12.31 7.85 7.94
CA ALA A 37 -12.17 7.34 6.57
C ALA A 37 -12.71 5.91 6.42
N PHE A 38 -12.86 5.19 7.53
CA PHE A 38 -13.58 3.92 7.57
C PHE A 38 -15.05 4.20 7.87
N ASP A 39 -15.91 3.62 7.04
CA ASP A 39 -17.36 3.66 7.19
C ASP A 39 -17.87 2.21 7.33
N PRO A 40 -18.40 1.81 8.50
CA PRO A 40 -18.87 0.45 8.73
C PRO A 40 -20.06 0.06 7.86
N GLU A 41 -20.86 1.02 7.37
CA GLU A 41 -22.00 0.75 6.47
C GLU A 41 -21.52 0.29 5.09
N ARG A 42 -20.26 0.58 4.73
CA ARG A 42 -19.65 0.20 3.45
C ARG A 42 -18.91 -1.14 3.50
N GLY A 43 -18.89 -1.79 4.67
CA GLY A 43 -18.34 -3.14 4.85
C GLY A 43 -17.38 -3.28 6.03
N SER A 44 -16.73 -4.44 6.13
CA SER A 44 -15.86 -4.75 7.27
C SER A 44 -14.54 -3.97 7.26
N LEU A 45 -14.07 -3.58 8.47
CA LEU A 45 -12.75 -2.98 8.66
C LEU A 45 -11.62 -3.84 8.07
N ARG A 46 -11.74 -5.18 8.17
CA ARG A 46 -10.77 -6.13 7.60
C ARG A 46 -10.67 -5.99 6.08
N GLY A 47 -11.81 -5.94 5.39
CA GLY A 47 -11.88 -5.79 3.94
C GLY A 47 -11.39 -4.41 3.48
N TRP A 48 -11.76 -3.37 4.22
CA TRP A 48 -11.29 -2.01 3.97
C TRP A 48 -9.76 -1.89 4.13
N LEU A 49 -9.18 -2.41 5.21
CA LEU A 49 -7.73 -2.44 5.43
C LEU A 49 -7.00 -3.26 4.35
N ALA A 50 -7.54 -4.42 3.96
CA ALA A 50 -6.96 -5.21 2.87
C ALA A 50 -6.95 -4.41 1.54
N THR A 51 -8.05 -3.73 1.23
CA THR A 51 -8.17 -2.90 0.02
C THR A 51 -7.18 -1.73 0.05
N LEU A 52 -7.09 -1.04 1.19
CA LEU A 52 -6.17 0.08 1.37
C LEU A 52 -4.71 -0.36 1.26
N ALA A 53 -4.34 -1.47 1.92
CA ALA A 53 -3.00 -2.03 1.85
C ALA A 53 -2.62 -2.47 0.42
N HIS A 54 -3.53 -3.13 -0.30
CA HIS A 54 -3.30 -3.50 -1.70
C HIS A 54 -3.07 -2.27 -2.58
N ARG A 55 -3.92 -1.24 -2.47
CA ARG A 55 -3.79 0.01 -3.23
C ARG A 55 -2.43 0.67 -2.99
N ARG A 56 -2.02 0.83 -1.73
CA ARG A 56 -0.74 1.45 -1.37
C ARG A 56 0.46 0.64 -1.86
N ALA A 57 0.39 -0.70 -1.77
CA ALA A 57 1.44 -1.57 -2.28
C ALA A 57 1.55 -1.49 -3.82
N VAL A 58 0.42 -1.47 -4.54
CA VAL A 58 0.41 -1.28 -6.00
C VAL A 58 0.99 0.08 -6.38
N ASP A 59 0.62 1.14 -5.66
CA ASP A 59 1.17 2.48 -5.90
C ASP A 59 2.68 2.51 -5.67
N TRP A 60 3.18 1.83 -4.63
CA TRP A 60 4.61 1.66 -4.40
C TRP A 60 5.30 0.96 -5.59
N VAL A 61 4.76 -0.19 -6.03
CA VAL A 61 5.32 -0.93 -7.19
C VAL A 61 5.34 -0.07 -8.44
N ARG A 62 4.26 0.71 -8.68
CA ARG A 62 4.20 1.64 -9.82
C ARG A 62 5.26 2.73 -9.73
N ARG A 63 5.51 3.28 -8.54
CA ARG A 63 6.58 4.27 -8.32
C ARG A 63 7.95 3.64 -8.54
N GLU A 64 8.18 2.44 -8.03
CA GLU A 64 9.45 1.73 -8.15
C GLU A 64 9.75 1.36 -9.61
N SER A 65 8.77 0.84 -10.35
CA SER A 65 8.92 0.56 -11.78
C SER A 65 9.24 1.81 -12.61
N ARG A 66 8.68 2.97 -12.24
CA ARG A 66 9.00 4.26 -12.89
C ARG A 66 10.43 4.71 -12.57
N ARG A 67 10.90 4.51 -11.33
CA ARG A 67 12.28 4.83 -10.92
C ARG A 67 13.31 3.96 -11.65
N ARG A 68 12.99 2.68 -11.86
CA ARG A 68 13.86 1.73 -12.55
C ARG A 68 13.90 1.93 -14.07
N ARG A 69 12.90 2.58 -14.66
CA ARG A 69 12.89 2.84 -16.10
C ARG A 69 13.89 3.96 -16.39
N PRO A 70 14.97 3.70 -17.17
CA PRO A 70 15.86 4.76 -17.58
C PRO A 70 15.08 5.82 -18.38
N PRO A 71 15.46 7.11 -18.29
CA PRO A 71 14.84 8.14 -19.12
C PRO A 71 14.93 7.69 -20.58
N SER A 72 13.79 7.63 -21.27
CA SER A 72 13.78 7.33 -22.69
C SER A 72 14.67 8.35 -23.39
N ALA A 73 15.73 7.87 -24.04
CA ALA A 73 16.60 8.73 -24.83
C ALA A 73 15.74 9.52 -25.83
N PRO A 74 16.01 10.82 -26.04
CA PRO A 74 15.25 11.60 -27.01
C PRO A 74 15.32 10.93 -28.38
N HIS A 75 14.15 10.72 -29.00
CA HIS A 75 14.08 10.29 -30.39
C HIS A 75 14.63 11.41 -31.29
N PRO A 76 15.48 11.08 -32.27
CA PRO A 76 15.99 12.05 -33.24
C PRO A 76 14.90 12.59 -34.16
#